data_AF-A0A9N8KGN8-F1
#
_entry.id   AF-A0A9N8KGN8-F1
#
_cell.length_a   1.000
_cell.length_b   1.000
_cell.length_c   1.000
_cell.angle_alpha   90.00
_cell.angle_beta   90.00
_cell.angle_gamma   90.00
#
_symmetry.space_group_name_H-M   'P 1'
#
loop_
_entity.id
_entity.type
_entity.pdbx_description
1 polymer ?
#
loop_
_entity_poly.entity_id
_entity_poly.type
_entity_poly.pdbx_seq_one_letter_code
_entity_poly.pdbx_strand_id
1 'polypeptide(L)' 'MASQDIRTSSLKKPITITEYLFARLKQCGVSSVHGLPGDYNLVALDYLEKAGLKWVGNCNELNAGYAAGR' A
#
# COMPACT_ATOMS: atom_id res chain seq x y z
N MET A 1 -27.51 -12.73 3.87
CA MET A 1 -26.84 -13.79 3.09
C MET A 1 -25.79 -13.13 2.21
N ALA A 2 -24.51 -13.21 2.58
CA ALA A 2 -23.43 -12.68 1.74
C ALA A 2 -23.30 -13.58 0.50
N SER A 3 -23.46 -12.98 -0.68
CA SER A 3 -23.27 -13.65 -1.96
C SER A 3 -21.83 -14.19 -2.05
N GLN A 4 -21.68 -15.49 -2.33
CA GLN A 4 -20.38 -16.13 -2.52
C GLN A 4 -19.70 -15.49 -3.76
N ASP A 5 -18.65 -14.69 -3.56
CA ASP A 5 -17.95 -14.00 -4.65
C ASP A 5 -17.09 -14.98 -5.46
N ILE A 6 -17.54 -15.29 -6.68
CA ILE A 6 -16.90 -16.21 -7.62
C ILE A 6 -15.41 -15.90 -7.87
N ARG A 7 -14.98 -14.64 -7.71
CA ARG A 7 -13.59 -14.21 -7.93
C ARG A 7 -12.63 -14.73 -6.86
N THR A 8 -13.17 -15.13 -5.71
CA THR A 8 -12.38 -15.55 -4.55
C THR A 8 -12.57 -17.03 -4.20
N SER A 9 -13.57 -17.69 -4.79
CA SER A 9 -13.97 -19.07 -4.48
C SER A 9 -12.88 -20.13 -4.65
N SER A 10 -11.88 -19.90 -5.50
CA SER A 10 -10.77 -20.83 -5.75
C SER A 10 -9.46 -20.47 -5.00
N LEU A 11 -9.42 -19.34 -4.29
CA LEU A 11 -8.20 -18.87 -3.62
C LEU A 11 -7.95 -19.67 -2.34
N LYS A 12 -6.82 -20.37 -2.25
CA LYS A 12 -6.44 -21.15 -1.05
C LYS A 12 -6.09 -20.29 0.16
N LYS A 13 -5.44 -19.15 -0.07
CA LYS A 13 -5.08 -18.16 0.95
C LYS A 13 -5.14 -16.77 0.31
N PRO A 14 -6.33 -16.16 0.21
CA PRO A 14 -6.48 -14.85 -0.41
C PRO A 14 -5.67 -13.81 0.38
N ILE A 15 -5.06 -12.88 -0.35
CA ILE A 15 -4.39 -11.70 0.18
C ILE A 15 -4.97 -10.48 -0.55
N THR A 16 -5.12 -9.36 0.14
CA THR A 16 -5.58 -8.14 -0.52
C THR A 16 -4.50 -7.61 -1.46
N ILE A 17 -4.91 -6.91 -2.52
CA ILE A 17 -3.97 -6.30 -3.46
C ILE A 17 -3.02 -5.33 -2.75
N THR A 18 -3.54 -4.57 -1.79
CA THR A 18 -2.76 -3.61 -0.98
C THR A 18 -1.65 -4.29 -0.18
N GLU A 19 -1.98 -5.35 0.56
CA GLU A 19 -0.99 -6.11 1.32
C GLU A 19 0.08 -6.73 0.41
N TYR A 20 -0.34 -7.30 -0.72
CA TYR A 20 0.59 -7.90 -1.67
C TYR A 20 1.55 -6.86 -2.23
N LEU A 21 1.05 -5.71 -2.71
CA LEU A 21 1.88 -4.66 -3.30
C LEU A 21 2.92 -4.13 -2.31
N PHE A 22 2.53 -3.80 -1.08
CA PHE A 22 3.46 -3.29 -0.08
C PHE A 22 4.47 -4.33 0.39
N ALA A 23 4.06 -5.59 0.54
CA ALA A 23 4.99 -6.67 0.84
C ALA A 23 6.05 -6.83 -0.26
N ARG A 24 5.65 -6.72 -1.54
CA ARG A 24 6.58 -6.77 -2.68
C ARG A 24 7.53 -5.58 -2.72
N LEU A 25 7.05 -4.36 -2.46
CA LEU A 25 7.92 -3.18 -2.37
C LEU A 25 9.00 -3.37 -1.29
N LYS A 26 8.61 -3.87 -0.11
CA LYS A 26 9.56 -4.16 0.96
C LYS A 26 10.62 -5.19 0.54
N GLN A 27 10.20 -6.25 -0.16
CA GLN A 27 11.10 -7.29 -0.68
C GLN A 27 12.05 -6.76 -1.77
N CYS A 28 11.65 -5.72 -2.51
CA CYS A 28 12.52 -5.02 -3.45
C CYS A 28 13.49 -4.03 -2.77
N GLY A 29 13.50 -3.94 -1.44
CA GLY A 29 14.39 -3.07 -0.68
C GLY A 29 13.84 -1.68 -0.36
N VAL A 30 12.57 -1.40 -0.69
CA VAL A 30 11.93 -0.13 -0.34
C VAL A 30 11.72 -0.05 1.18
N SER A 31 12.04 1.10 1.77
CA SER A 31 11.94 1.35 3.21
C SER A 31 10.88 2.39 3.57
N SER A 32 10.64 3.37 2.70
CA SER A 32 9.67 4.44 2.90
C SER A 32 8.76 4.66 1.69
N VAL A 33 7.58 5.22 1.95
CA VAL A 33 6.62 5.66 0.93
C VAL A 33 6.31 7.14 1.18
N HIS A 34 6.55 7.96 0.17
CA HIS A 34 6.39 9.41 0.21
C HIS A 34 5.13 9.82 -0.53
N GLY A 35 4.26 10.61 0.09
CA GLY A 35 3.04 11.06 -0.58
C GLY A 35 2.16 11.98 0.24
N LEU A 36 0.92 12.11 -0.21
CA LEU A 36 -0.16 12.84 0.45
C LEU A 36 -1.35 11.90 0.70
N PRO A 37 -2.06 12.05 1.83
CA PRO A 37 -3.31 11.34 2.05
C PRO A 37 -4.42 11.92 1.17
N GLY A 38 -5.28 11.06 0.67
CA GLY A 38 -6.49 11.39 -0.07
C GLY A 38 -7.51 10.25 0.01
N ASP A 39 -8.77 10.55 -0.31
CA ASP A 39 -9.89 9.63 -0.09
C ASP A 39 -9.70 8.24 -0.73
N TYR A 40 -8.98 8.17 -1.85
CA TYR A 40 -8.71 6.92 -2.56
C TYR A 40 -7.57 6.09 -1.98
N ASN A 41 -6.61 6.69 -1.29
CA ASN A 41 -5.43 5.99 -0.77
C ASN A 41 -5.43 5.86 0.76
N LEU A 42 -6.27 6.59 1.48
CA LEU A 42 -6.34 6.61 2.94
C LEU A 42 -6.40 5.21 3.55
N VAL A 43 -7.32 4.37 3.08
CA VAL A 43 -7.45 2.98 3.56
C VAL A 43 -6.20 2.14 3.27
N ALA A 44 -5.51 2.42 2.16
CA ALA A 44 -4.26 1.72 1.85
C ALA A 44 -3.12 2.15 2.78
N LEU A 45 -3.05 3.42 3.19
CA LEU A 45 -1.97 3.92 4.05
C LEU A 45 -1.89 3.15 5.38
N ASP A 46 -3.01 2.68 5.92
CA ASP A 46 -3.08 1.85 7.15
C ASP A 46 -2.35 0.50 7.02
N TYR A 47 -2.02 0.06 5.81
CA TYR A 47 -1.29 -1.19 5.56
C TYR A 47 0.21 -1.00 5.42
N LEU A 48 0.72 0.24 5.29
CA LEU A 48 2.15 0.50 5.13
C LEU A 48 2.95 0.01 6.34
N GLU A 49 2.50 0.36 7.55
CA GLU A 49 3.17 -0.05 8.79
C GLU A 49 3.16 -1.58 8.95
N LYS A 50 2.03 -2.23 8.61
CA LYS A 50 1.89 -3.70 8.62
C LYS A 50 2.87 -4.38 7.66
N ALA A 51 3.19 -3.72 6.55
CA ALA A 51 4.18 -4.19 5.58
C ALA A 51 5.63 -3.81 5.93
N GLY A 52 5.86 -3.13 7.06
CA GLY A 52 7.19 -2.66 7.47
C GLY A 52 7.75 -1.55 6.60
N LEU A 53 6.86 -0.73 6.00
CA LEU A 53 7.18 0.47 5.24
C LEU A 53 6.89 1.71 6.09
N LYS A 54 7.76 2.71 6.02
CA LYS A 54 7.59 3.99 6.70
C LYS A 54 6.81 4.97 5.84
N TRP A 55 5.68 5.47 6.34
CA TRP A 55 4.98 6.59 5.70
C TRP A 55 5.72 7.92 5.92
N VAL A 56 5.85 8.72 4.86
CA VAL A 56 6.42 10.07 4.89
C VAL A 56 5.48 11.03 4.17
N GLY A 57 4.76 11.85 4.94
CA GLY A 57 3.89 12.89 4.41
C GLY A 57 4.67 14.06 3.80
N ASN A 58 4.12 14.68 2.75
CA ASN A 58 4.70 15.85 2.08
C ASN A 58 3.65 16.95 1.89
N CYS A 59 4.10 18.18 1.64
CA CYS A 59 3.19 19.32 1.43
C CYS A 59 2.49 19.31 0.06
N ASN A 60 3.12 18.68 -0.94
CA ASN A 60 2.57 18.49 -2.28
C ASN A 60 3.28 17.31 -2.97
N GLU A 61 2.74 16.87 -4.08
CA GLU A 61 3.20 15.69 -4.84
C GLU A 61 4.59 15.91 -5.44
N LEU A 62 4.92 17.15 -5.81
CA LEU A 62 6.23 17.51 -6.33
C LEU A 62 7.33 17.29 -5.28
N ASN A 63 7.09 17.71 -4.03
CA ASN A 63 8.00 17.47 -2.91
C ASN A 63 8.12 15.98 -2.61
N ALA A 64 7.02 15.23 -2.67
CA ALA A 64 7.04 13.78 -2.50
C ALA A 64 7.91 13.09 -3.56
N GLY A 65 7.81 13.51 -4.83
CA GLY A 65 8.63 13.00 -5.92
C GLY A 65 10.12 13.28 -5.72
N TYR A 66 10.49 14.50 -5.31
CA TYR A 66 11.88 14.82 -5.01
C TYR A 66 12.43 14.04 -3.80
N ALA A 67 11.59 13.78 -2.80
CA ALA A 67 12.00 13.04 -1.60
C ALA A 67 12.17 11.54 -1.86
N ALA A 68 11.44 10.95 -2.80
CA ALA A 68 11.47 9.51 -3.10
C ALA A 68 12.77 9.03 -3.78
N GLY A 69 13.57 9.93 -4.37
CA GLY A 69 14.84 9.59 -5.01
C GLY A 69 16.02 9.42 -4.05
N ARG A 70 15.78 9.40 -2.74
CA ARG A 70 16.79 9.26 -1.68
C ARG A 70 16.51 8.03 -0.83
#